data_AF-K2CXD6-F1
#
_entry.id   AF-K2CXD6-F1
#
_cell.length_a   1.000
_cell.length_b   1.000
_cell.length_c   1.000
_cell.angle_alpha   90.00
_cell.angle_beta   90.00
_cell.angle_gamma   90.00
#
_symmetry.space_group_name_H-M   'P 1'
#
loop_
_entity.id
_entity.type
_entity.pdbx_description
1 polymer ?
#
loop_
_entity_poly.entity_id
_entity_poly.type
_entity_poly.pdbx_seq_one_letter_code
_entity_poly.pdbx_strand_id
1 'polypeptide(L)'
;MADAASYTIPLSVQRLMKAKQREEAAKADLEHQPKLKISEAISRVAFIYEKVRNALDYKEEHLLIKAAIQRILKRKFVPGVDPASIARPLVVELIRGGYIRNNTLPESTVDDAAKTLVKYARFLSKAIPPLEGRQREETFDWAITMLSCELEEVLSPSPLKAGMVEFVYMTMLERIDILSKRITEDERKVQIYTAVLKAYSQYDLDLISYNLLKYFYPEWQDGKEEALNRVARNVVNVRTTIQKQMKHPLQEKLVRQMKKINILFTVLNDWLKKADDPMATLQSPNQLIETIEETTNQRYKQVKVKLRRTSLRSIIYLFITKMLLAIILEFPYDYFILGHLNYVPLAINVVFHPLLLFVIALAVHVPAKENTQKIIEGIKDLVYGYEGKDVIYRIRPNIARGWFLNFVFRLLYLVAFLVTFGGLIIVLTAFGFNWLGVLLFTVFLTLVSFFGLRVRQLAKDLVVLDRRDNLLSVTIDFFAIPIVRAGRWLSVNFSKINVFVFVLDVIIEAPFKLIIDVFEDWFAYMREKREEIYD
;
A
#
# COMPACT_ATOMS: atom_id res chain seq x y z
N MET A 1 32.85 -26.28 -25.32
CA MET A 1 33.26 -24.86 -25.47
C MET A 1 32.16 -24.19 -26.26
N ALA A 2 31.21 -23.56 -25.56
CA ALA A 2 30.11 -22.81 -26.18
C ALA A 2 30.36 -21.33 -25.88
N ASP A 3 30.24 -20.50 -26.92
CA ASP A 3 30.65 -19.11 -26.97
C ASP A 3 30.31 -18.30 -25.73
N ALA A 4 31.35 -17.65 -25.18
CA ALA A 4 31.20 -16.54 -24.26
C ALA A 4 30.64 -15.34 -25.03
N ALA A 5 29.33 -15.35 -25.27
CA ALA A 5 28.62 -14.13 -25.65
C ALA A 5 28.95 -13.06 -24.60
N SER A 6 29.60 -11.99 -25.02
CA SER A 6 29.89 -10.84 -24.18
C SER A 6 28.56 -10.18 -23.81
N TYR A 7 27.98 -10.59 -22.68
CA TYR A 7 26.76 -9.98 -22.19
C TYR A 7 27.07 -8.54 -21.76
N THR A 8 26.52 -7.57 -22.47
CA THR A 8 26.73 -6.15 -22.15
C THR A 8 25.74 -5.72 -21.08
N ILE A 9 26.23 -5.43 -19.86
CA ILE A 9 25.37 -4.98 -18.76
C ILE A 9 24.93 -3.52 -19.01
N PRO A 10 23.62 -3.23 -19.15
CA PRO A 10 23.12 -1.88 -19.42
C PRO A 10 23.45 -0.88 -18.30
N LEU A 11 23.55 0.41 -18.66
CA LEU A 11 23.82 1.49 -17.69
C LEU A 11 22.79 1.54 -16.55
N SER A 12 21.52 1.24 -16.84
CA SER A 12 20.44 1.19 -15.84
C SER A 12 20.71 0.12 -14.76
N VAL A 13 21.25 -1.04 -15.16
CA VAL A 13 21.63 -2.13 -14.26
C VAL A 13 22.87 -1.74 -13.45
N GLN A 14 23.86 -1.09 -14.06
CA GLN A 14 25.04 -0.61 -13.34
C GLN A 14 24.68 0.42 -12.25
N ARG A 15 23.73 1.33 -12.53
CA ARG A 15 23.20 2.28 -11.52
C ARG A 15 22.49 1.55 -10.39
N LEU A 16 21.73 0.50 -10.70
CA LEU A 16 21.07 -0.33 -9.70
C LEU A 16 22.08 -1.06 -8.80
N MET A 17 23.18 -1.58 -9.37
CA MET A 17 24.26 -2.19 -8.58
C MET A 17 24.92 -1.18 -7.64
N LYS A 18 25.17 0.05 -8.11
CA LYS A 18 25.68 1.14 -7.25
C LYS A 18 24.71 1.48 -6.12
N ALA A 19 23.40 1.43 -6.36
CA ALA A 19 22.39 1.65 -5.32
C ALA A 19 22.41 0.56 -4.24
N LYS A 20 22.61 -0.71 -4.64
CA LYS A 20 22.82 -1.84 -3.71
C LYS A 20 24.10 -1.68 -2.89
N GLN A 21 25.22 -1.29 -3.50
CA GLN A 21 26.46 -1.01 -2.78
C GLN A 21 26.32 0.13 -1.76
N ARG A 22 25.59 1.20 -2.11
CA ARG A 22 25.28 2.30 -1.18
C ARG A 22 24.41 1.85 0.00
N GLU A 23 23.46 0.95 -0.24
CA GLU A 23 22.63 0.36 0.82
C GLU A 23 23.48 -0.46 1.80
N GLU A 24 24.46 -1.23 1.31
CA GLU A 24 25.37 -2.01 2.14
C GLU A 24 26.35 -1.13 2.92
N ALA A 25 26.93 -0.13 2.27
CA ALA A 25 27.78 0.86 2.93
C ALA A 25 27.01 1.60 4.04
N ALA A 26 25.79 2.06 3.76
CA ALA A 26 24.95 2.68 4.77
C ALA A 26 24.67 1.74 5.95
N LYS A 27 24.40 0.46 5.71
CA LYS A 27 24.22 -0.52 6.80
C LYS A 27 25.47 -0.73 7.64
N ALA A 28 26.65 -0.80 7.01
CA ALA A 28 27.92 -0.92 7.71
C ALA A 28 28.23 0.33 8.55
N ASP A 29 27.96 1.52 8.01
CA ASP A 29 28.14 2.79 8.73
C ASP A 29 27.22 2.87 9.97
N LEU A 30 25.99 2.35 9.87
CA LEU A 30 25.03 2.30 10.98
C LEU A 30 25.47 1.38 12.13
N GLU A 31 26.32 0.38 11.88
CA GLU A 31 26.81 -0.53 12.93
C GLU A 31 27.72 0.17 13.94
N HIS A 32 28.45 1.19 13.49
CA HIS A 32 29.48 1.90 14.26
C HIS A 32 28.96 3.14 15.00
N GLN A 33 27.71 3.55 14.74
CA GLN A 33 27.11 4.74 15.35
C GLN A 33 26.40 4.42 16.67
N PRO A 34 26.37 5.36 17.65
CA PRO A 34 25.59 5.21 18.86
C PRO A 34 24.10 5.11 18.51
N LYS A 35 23.45 4.04 19.00
CA LYS A 35 22.07 3.70 18.66
C LYS A 35 21.12 4.08 19.78
N LEU A 36 19.95 4.58 19.38
CA LEU A 36 18.88 4.90 20.32
C LEU A 36 18.33 3.62 20.96
N LYS A 37 18.44 3.53 22.29
CA LYS A 37 17.96 2.40 23.09
C LYS A 37 16.85 2.84 24.04
N ILE A 38 15.70 2.18 23.96
CA ILE A 38 14.55 2.42 24.84
C ILE A 38 14.32 1.20 25.76
N SER A 39 13.80 1.44 26.97
CA SER A 39 13.46 0.39 27.93
C SER A 39 12.42 -0.59 27.39
N GLU A 40 12.70 -1.90 27.45
CA GLU A 40 11.86 -2.94 26.85
C GLU A 40 10.54 -3.20 27.58
N ALA A 41 10.48 -2.92 28.89
CA ALA A 41 9.31 -3.24 29.72
C ALA A 41 8.05 -2.47 29.30
N ILE A 42 8.20 -1.22 28.86
CA ILE A 42 7.10 -0.34 28.40
C ILE A 42 6.69 -0.68 26.96
N SER A 43 7.62 -1.23 26.16
CA SER A 43 7.41 -1.54 24.73
C SER A 43 6.36 -2.63 24.50
N ARG A 44 6.22 -3.61 25.40
CA ARG A 44 5.32 -4.77 25.17
C ARG A 44 3.84 -4.40 25.13
N VAL A 45 3.37 -3.50 25.99
CA VAL A 45 1.94 -3.14 26.05
C VAL A 45 1.57 -2.24 24.87
N ALA A 46 2.42 -1.26 24.54
CA ALA A 46 2.26 -0.43 23.34
C ALA A 46 2.25 -1.27 22.06
N PHE A 47 3.15 -2.26 21.97
CA PHE A 47 3.18 -3.20 20.86
C PHE A 47 1.90 -4.01 20.72
N ILE A 48 1.32 -4.52 21.81
CA ILE A 48 0.05 -5.27 21.77
C ILE A 48 -1.08 -4.38 21.26
N TYR A 49 -1.20 -3.16 21.79
CA TYR A 49 -2.21 -2.21 21.32
C TYR A 49 -2.06 -1.92 19.82
N GLU A 50 -0.84 -1.65 19.35
CA GLU A 50 -0.58 -1.40 17.93
C GLU A 50 -0.81 -2.65 17.06
N LYS A 51 -0.61 -3.87 17.58
CA LYS A 51 -0.98 -5.09 16.85
C LYS A 51 -2.49 -5.24 16.68
N VAL A 52 -3.29 -4.95 17.72
CA VAL A 52 -4.76 -4.95 17.64
C VAL A 52 -5.22 -3.91 16.63
N ARG A 53 -4.68 -2.69 16.72
CA ARG A 53 -4.99 -1.61 15.78
C ARG A 53 -4.66 -1.99 14.34
N ASN A 54 -3.44 -2.45 14.08
CA ASN A 54 -3.00 -2.85 12.75
C ASN A 54 -3.75 -4.07 12.22
N ALA A 55 -4.42 -4.85 13.09
CA ALA A 55 -5.35 -5.91 12.72
C ALA A 55 -6.73 -5.37 12.28
N LEU A 56 -7.11 -4.16 12.70
CA LEU A 56 -8.37 -3.51 12.33
C LEU A 56 -8.22 -2.51 11.17
N ASP A 57 -7.08 -1.83 11.05
CA ASP A 57 -6.77 -0.98 9.90
C ASP A 57 -6.20 -1.84 8.75
N TYR A 58 -6.91 -1.91 7.61
CA TYR A 58 -6.48 -2.67 6.44
C TYR A 58 -5.51 -1.82 5.61
N LYS A 59 -4.28 -1.67 6.11
CA LYS A 59 -3.16 -1.07 5.37
C LYS A 59 -2.09 -2.12 5.07
N GLU A 60 -1.38 -1.93 3.95
CA GLU A 60 -0.24 -2.78 3.62
C GLU A 60 0.92 -2.51 4.59
N GLU A 61 1.74 -3.53 4.88
CA GLU A 61 2.74 -3.47 5.95
C GLU A 61 3.74 -2.31 5.76
N HIS A 62 4.11 -2.00 4.51
CA HIS A 62 5.00 -0.87 4.21
C HIS A 62 4.36 0.51 4.39
N LEU A 63 3.03 0.61 4.51
CA LEU A 63 2.32 1.88 4.73
C LEU A 63 2.11 2.18 6.23
N LEU A 64 2.43 1.23 7.10
CA LEU A 64 2.16 1.31 8.53
C LEU A 64 3.00 2.38 9.22
N ILE A 65 4.29 2.51 8.87
CA ILE A 65 5.21 3.49 9.46
C ILE A 65 4.73 4.91 9.15
N LYS A 66 4.50 5.23 7.87
CA LYS A 66 3.95 6.51 7.42
C LYS A 66 2.64 6.87 8.13
N ALA A 67 1.73 5.89 8.24
CA ALA A 67 0.45 6.09 8.91
C ALA A 67 0.63 6.40 10.39
N ALA A 68 1.55 5.71 11.09
CA ALA A 68 1.87 5.99 12.48
C ALA A 68 2.47 7.39 12.65
N ILE A 69 3.44 7.77 11.81
CA ILE A 69 4.03 9.12 11.80
C ILE A 69 2.92 10.18 11.63
N GLN A 70 2.05 10.00 10.64
CA GLN A 70 0.97 10.95 10.36
C GLN A 70 0.03 11.14 11.55
N ARG A 71 -0.32 10.07 12.28
CA ARG A 71 -1.15 10.17 13.50
C ARG A 71 -0.43 10.93 14.60
N ILE A 72 0.84 10.59 14.85
CA ILE A 72 1.64 11.24 15.89
C ILE A 72 1.76 12.74 15.59
N LEU A 73 2.03 13.10 14.34
CA LEU A 73 2.13 14.49 13.91
C LEU A 73 0.79 15.23 14.02
N LYS A 74 -0.34 14.62 13.63
CA LYS A 74 -1.66 15.26 13.81
C LYS A 74 -1.96 15.59 15.27
N ARG A 75 -1.38 14.86 16.21
CA ARG A 75 -1.51 15.12 17.65
C ARG A 75 -0.49 16.11 18.20
N LYS A 76 0.78 16.02 17.77
CA LYS A 76 1.91 16.77 18.37
C LYS A 76 2.34 18.00 17.58
N PHE A 77 2.14 18.03 16.26
CA PHE A 77 2.54 19.12 15.37
C PHE A 77 1.45 20.19 15.31
N VAL A 78 1.31 20.94 16.39
CA VAL A 78 0.27 21.98 16.56
C VAL A 78 0.91 23.36 16.70
N PRO A 79 0.18 24.45 16.37
CA PRO A 79 0.71 25.82 16.52
C PRO A 79 1.17 26.11 17.95
N GLY A 80 2.34 26.75 18.10
CA GLY A 80 2.91 27.14 19.39
C GLY A 80 3.86 26.10 20.02
N VAL A 81 3.93 24.88 19.48
CA VAL A 81 4.93 23.88 19.89
C VAL A 81 6.19 24.04 19.05
N ASP A 82 7.37 23.98 19.68
CA ASP A 82 8.64 23.95 18.96
C ASP A 82 8.73 22.67 18.09
N PRO A 83 8.83 22.78 16.74
CA PRO A 83 8.90 21.63 15.86
C PRO A 83 10.06 20.68 16.16
N ALA A 84 11.21 21.20 16.60
CA ALA A 84 12.38 20.35 16.87
C ALA A 84 12.16 19.42 18.08
N SER A 85 11.48 19.93 19.12
CA SER A 85 11.11 19.15 20.31
C SER A 85 10.25 17.90 20.03
N ILE A 86 9.58 17.82 18.87
CA ILE A 86 8.71 16.68 18.48
C ILE A 86 9.53 15.47 18.02
N ALA A 87 10.77 15.68 17.55
CA ALA A 87 11.56 14.64 16.89
C ALA A 87 11.82 13.41 17.77
N ARG A 88 12.36 13.62 18.98
CA ARG A 88 12.67 12.51 19.89
C ARG A 88 11.40 11.76 20.35
N PRO A 89 10.33 12.42 20.81
CA PRO A 89 9.07 11.75 21.13
C PRO A 89 8.49 10.94 19.96
N LEU A 90 8.57 11.46 18.73
CA LEU A 90 8.11 10.75 17.53
C LEU A 90 8.87 9.44 17.34
N VAL A 91 10.21 9.47 17.34
CA VAL A 91 11.03 8.26 17.16
C VAL A 91 10.77 7.25 18.28
N VAL A 92 10.66 7.72 19.53
CA VAL A 92 10.38 6.88 20.69
C VAL A 92 9.03 6.17 20.56
N GLU A 93 7.96 6.88 20.16
CA GLU A 93 6.65 6.25 19.93
C GLU A 93 6.69 5.19 18.82
N LEU A 94 7.43 5.44 17.73
CA LEU A 94 7.56 4.49 16.62
C LEU A 94 8.27 3.20 17.06
N ILE A 95 9.29 3.31 17.90
CA ILE A 95 10.00 2.15 18.46
C ILE A 95 9.09 1.37 19.43
N ARG A 96 8.36 2.06 20.31
CA ARG A 96 7.41 1.43 21.26
C ARG A 96 6.28 0.70 20.54
N GLY A 97 5.75 1.29 19.47
CA GLY A 97 4.72 0.65 18.64
C GLY A 97 5.24 -0.54 17.84
N GLY A 98 6.56 -0.79 17.83
CA GLY A 98 7.21 -1.82 17.04
C GLY A 98 7.19 -1.54 15.53
N TYR A 99 6.99 -0.28 15.14
CA TYR A 99 7.11 0.17 13.75
C TYR A 99 8.58 0.23 13.32
N ILE A 100 9.45 0.61 14.25
CA ILE A 100 10.90 0.61 14.11
C ILE A 100 11.49 -0.30 15.20
N ARG A 101 12.53 -1.06 14.85
CA ARG A 101 13.17 -1.97 15.82
C ARG A 101 13.99 -1.16 16.82
N ASN A 102 13.89 -1.51 18.11
CA ASN A 102 14.73 -0.91 19.14
C ASN A 102 16.22 -1.16 18.83
N ASN A 103 17.09 -0.22 19.19
CA ASN A 103 18.54 -0.34 18.99
C ASN A 103 18.95 -0.52 17.51
N THR A 104 18.23 0.12 16.57
CA THR A 104 18.59 0.09 15.14
C THR A 104 18.85 1.46 14.53
N LEU A 105 18.25 2.52 15.06
CA LEU A 105 18.46 3.88 14.56
C LEU A 105 19.60 4.56 15.32
N PRO A 106 20.51 5.26 14.61
CA PRO A 106 21.45 6.19 15.23
C PRO A 106 20.74 7.34 15.94
N GLU A 107 21.40 7.90 16.95
CA GLU A 107 20.89 9.10 17.62
C GLU A 107 20.81 10.31 16.68
N SER A 108 21.75 10.42 15.72
CA SER A 108 21.77 11.49 14.69
C SER A 108 20.51 11.55 13.83
N THR A 109 19.79 10.43 13.68
CA THR A 109 18.52 10.39 12.95
C THR A 109 17.44 11.24 13.61
N VAL A 110 17.52 11.45 14.93
CA VAL A 110 16.61 12.36 15.66
C VAL A 110 16.83 13.80 15.21
N ASP A 111 18.08 14.20 14.99
CA ASP A 111 18.41 15.55 14.53
C ASP A 111 17.94 15.78 13.09
N ASP A 112 18.06 14.77 12.22
CA ASP A 112 17.58 14.85 10.84
C ASP A 112 16.05 14.91 10.77
N ALA A 113 15.36 14.17 11.66
CA ALA A 113 13.92 14.31 11.83
C ALA A 113 13.55 15.73 12.33
N ALA A 114 14.30 16.30 13.27
CA ALA A 114 14.09 17.66 13.77
C ALA A 114 14.26 18.72 12.67
N LYS A 115 15.31 18.62 11.85
CA LYS A 115 15.51 19.50 10.68
C LYS A 115 14.33 19.43 9.71
N THR A 116 13.82 18.23 9.48
CA THR A 116 12.65 18.00 8.62
C THR A 116 11.39 18.66 9.21
N LEU A 117 11.13 18.48 10.50
CA LEU A 117 10.01 19.11 11.20
C LEU A 117 10.07 20.65 11.12
N VAL A 118 11.25 21.23 11.37
CA VAL A 118 11.48 22.68 11.27
C VAL A 118 11.29 23.18 9.83
N LYS A 119 11.73 22.42 8.81
CA LYS A 119 11.49 22.75 7.40
C LYS A 119 10.00 22.89 7.09
N TYR A 120 9.19 21.93 7.50
CA TYR A 120 7.75 21.97 7.25
C TYR A 120 7.03 23.05 8.06
N ALA A 121 7.49 23.36 9.28
CA ALA A 121 6.99 24.50 10.04
C ALA A 121 7.24 25.83 9.32
N ARG A 122 8.47 26.03 8.79
CA ARG A 122 8.82 27.21 7.97
C ARG A 122 8.03 27.29 6.67
N PHE A 123 7.72 26.14 6.06
CA PHE A 123 6.85 26.10 4.89
C PHE A 123 5.42 26.53 5.25
N LEU A 124 4.85 25.96 6.31
CA LEU A 124 3.50 26.24 6.76
C LEU A 124 3.31 27.69 7.21
N SER A 125 4.29 28.28 7.90
CA SER A 125 4.23 29.69 8.31
C SER A 125 4.14 30.67 7.15
N LYS A 126 4.44 30.23 5.92
CA LYS A 126 4.32 31.02 4.69
C LYS A 126 3.13 30.63 3.84
N ALA A 127 2.84 29.33 3.77
CA ALA A 127 1.78 28.79 2.92
C ALA A 127 0.38 29.00 3.50
N ILE A 128 0.25 29.02 4.83
CA ILE A 128 -1.04 29.09 5.54
C ILE A 128 -1.62 30.51 5.69
N PRO A 129 -0.85 31.56 6.05
CA PRO A 129 -1.42 32.89 6.25
C PRO A 129 -2.26 33.46 5.10
N PRO A 130 -1.91 33.27 3.81
CA PRO A 130 -2.73 33.80 2.72
C PRO A 130 -3.98 32.96 2.41
N LEU A 131 -4.27 31.89 3.16
CA LEU A 131 -5.36 30.95 2.88
C LEU A 131 -6.45 31.02 3.95
N GLU A 132 -7.70 30.91 3.52
CA GLU A 132 -8.88 30.92 4.41
C GLU A 132 -9.73 29.66 4.28
N GLY A 133 -10.54 29.41 5.32
CA GLY A 133 -11.53 28.33 5.38
C GLY A 133 -10.96 26.97 4.96
N ARG A 134 -11.68 26.32 4.03
CA ARG A 134 -11.37 24.96 3.56
C ARG A 134 -9.98 24.82 2.93
N GLN A 135 -9.49 25.85 2.21
CA GLN A 135 -8.17 25.77 1.56
C GLN A 135 -7.04 25.71 2.58
N ARG A 136 -7.20 26.42 3.71
CA ARG A 136 -6.27 26.41 4.83
C ARG A 136 -6.15 25.01 5.45
N GLU A 137 -7.29 24.42 5.79
CA GLU A 137 -7.37 23.07 6.38
C GLU A 137 -6.77 22.02 5.43
N GLU A 138 -7.20 22.03 4.16
CA GLU A 138 -6.71 21.08 3.16
C GLU A 138 -5.19 21.22 2.89
N THR A 139 -4.64 22.42 3.03
CA THR A 139 -3.21 22.68 2.86
C THR A 139 -2.41 22.20 4.05
N PHE A 140 -2.90 22.44 5.27
CA PHE A 140 -2.30 21.91 6.49
C PHE A 140 -2.27 20.37 6.47
N ASP A 141 -3.41 19.73 6.18
CA ASP A 141 -3.50 18.28 6.08
C ASP A 141 -2.56 17.70 5.01
N TRP A 142 -2.48 18.35 3.85
CA TRP A 142 -1.56 17.94 2.79
C TRP A 142 -0.10 18.08 3.23
N ALA A 143 0.27 19.18 3.91
CA ALA A 143 1.63 19.37 4.41
C ALA A 143 2.03 18.33 5.47
N ILE A 144 1.14 18.02 6.43
CA ILE A 144 1.35 16.95 7.41
C ILE A 144 1.56 15.60 6.70
N THR A 145 0.81 15.36 5.62
CA THR A 145 0.95 14.14 4.83
C THR A 145 2.31 14.08 4.12
N MET A 146 2.77 15.17 3.52
CA MET A 146 4.10 15.25 2.88
C MET A 146 5.23 15.10 3.91
N LEU A 147 5.10 15.77 5.07
CA LEU A 147 6.01 15.65 6.20
C LEU A 147 6.11 14.20 6.69
N SER A 148 4.98 13.49 6.76
CA SER A 148 4.95 12.08 7.19
C SER A 148 5.70 11.17 6.22
N CYS A 149 5.55 11.40 4.91
CA CYS A 149 6.26 10.65 3.88
C CYS A 149 7.77 10.93 3.92
N GLU A 150 8.15 12.19 4.12
CA GLU A 150 9.55 12.57 4.19
C GLU A 150 10.24 12.04 5.45
N LEU A 151 9.56 12.10 6.60
CA LEU A 151 10.07 11.49 7.83
C LEU A 151 10.19 9.98 7.73
N GLU A 152 9.29 9.29 7.01
CA GLU A 152 9.48 7.86 6.72
C GLU A 152 10.78 7.60 5.95
N GLU A 153 11.07 8.41 4.92
CA GLU A 153 12.33 8.30 4.16
C GLU A 153 13.57 8.62 5.01
N VAL A 154 13.47 9.59 5.93
CA VAL A 154 14.55 9.94 6.86
C VAL A 154 14.78 8.84 7.90
N LEU A 155 13.71 8.25 8.43
CA LEU A 155 13.78 7.22 9.47
C LEU A 155 14.07 5.81 8.92
N SER A 156 13.81 5.58 7.63
CA SER A 156 14.05 4.30 6.98
C SER A 156 14.60 4.51 5.55
N PRO A 157 15.80 5.08 5.42
CA PRO A 157 16.41 5.29 4.11
C PRO A 157 16.71 3.93 3.47
N SER A 158 16.40 3.81 2.18
CA SER A 158 16.78 2.63 1.39
C SER A 158 17.24 3.05 0.00
N PRO A 159 18.55 3.24 -0.19
CA PRO A 159 19.15 3.45 -1.51
C PRO A 159 18.75 2.39 -2.53
N LEU A 160 18.63 1.12 -2.14
CA LEU A 160 18.21 0.04 -3.04
C LEU A 160 16.76 0.23 -3.50
N LYS A 161 15.84 0.61 -2.60
CA LYS A 161 14.43 0.89 -2.94
C LYS A 161 14.34 2.03 -3.95
N ALA A 162 15.07 3.12 -3.73
CA ALA A 162 15.13 4.25 -4.67
C ALA A 162 15.73 3.85 -6.02
N GLY A 163 16.85 3.11 -6.01
CA GLY A 163 17.51 2.60 -7.22
C GLY A 163 16.62 1.67 -8.03
N MET A 164 15.82 0.81 -7.38
CA MET A 164 14.83 -0.02 -8.06
C MET A 164 13.74 0.81 -8.73
N VAL A 165 13.23 1.87 -8.08
CA VAL A 165 12.23 2.76 -8.70
C VAL A 165 12.81 3.44 -9.93
N GLU A 166 14.05 3.94 -9.87
CA GLU A 166 14.75 4.50 -11.03
C GLU A 166 14.92 3.45 -12.14
N PHE A 167 15.39 2.24 -11.79
CA PHE A 167 15.60 1.15 -12.76
C PHE A 167 14.31 0.78 -13.49
N VAL A 168 13.22 0.60 -12.74
CA VAL A 168 11.90 0.30 -13.32
C VAL A 168 11.45 1.46 -14.20
N TYR A 169 11.57 2.70 -13.73
CA TYR A 169 11.19 3.88 -14.49
C TYR A 169 11.94 3.99 -15.83
N MET A 170 13.27 3.86 -15.84
CA MET A 170 14.08 3.89 -17.05
C MET A 170 13.72 2.77 -18.02
N THR A 171 13.56 1.54 -17.50
CA THR A 171 13.15 0.39 -18.30
C THR A 171 11.79 0.61 -18.96
N MET A 172 10.83 1.16 -18.22
CA MET A 172 9.48 1.41 -18.73
C MET A 172 9.43 2.59 -19.70
N LEU A 173 10.31 3.59 -19.55
CA LEU A 173 10.46 4.67 -20.51
C LEU A 173 10.93 4.17 -21.88
N GLU A 174 11.73 3.11 -21.94
CA GLU A 174 12.17 2.53 -23.22
C GLU A 174 11.11 1.60 -23.82
N ARG A 175 10.32 0.93 -22.98
CA ARG A 175 9.37 -0.12 -23.40
C ARG A 175 7.92 0.32 -23.56
N ILE A 176 7.54 1.52 -23.15
CA ILE A 176 6.16 2.05 -23.34
C ILE A 176 6.15 3.10 -24.43
N ASP A 177 5.34 2.87 -25.47
CA ASP A 177 4.99 3.91 -26.45
C ASP A 177 3.52 4.27 -26.32
N ILE A 178 3.24 5.56 -26.21
CA ILE A 178 1.89 6.09 -26.10
C ILE A 178 1.50 6.67 -27.45
N LEU A 179 0.77 5.89 -28.23
CA LEU A 179 0.31 6.27 -29.58
C LEU A 179 -0.80 7.34 -29.50
N SER A 180 -0.42 8.58 -29.21
CA SER A 180 -1.33 9.72 -29.13
C SER A 180 -0.60 11.02 -29.45
N LYS A 181 -1.08 11.74 -30.46
CA LYS A 181 -0.57 13.08 -30.82
C LYS A 181 -0.91 14.16 -29.79
N ARG A 182 -1.68 13.84 -28.74
CA ARG A 182 -2.17 14.80 -27.73
C ARG A 182 -1.35 14.86 -26.45
N ILE A 183 -0.35 13.99 -26.29
CA ILE A 183 0.43 13.86 -25.05
C ILE A 183 1.85 14.29 -25.35
N THR A 184 2.39 15.21 -24.55
CA THR A 184 3.78 15.65 -24.66
C THR A 184 4.72 14.60 -24.08
N GLU A 185 6.00 14.63 -24.46
CA GLU A 185 7.00 13.71 -23.87
C GLU A 185 7.16 13.92 -22.36
N ASP A 186 7.04 15.15 -21.86
CA ASP A 186 7.10 15.41 -20.42
C ASP A 186 5.88 14.84 -19.70
N GLU A 187 4.68 14.99 -20.27
CA GLU A 187 3.49 14.34 -19.72
C GLU A 187 3.63 12.81 -19.75
N ARG A 188 4.14 12.23 -20.84
CA ARG A 188 4.44 10.80 -20.92
C ARG A 188 5.39 10.35 -19.81
N LYS A 189 6.48 11.07 -19.56
CA LYS A 189 7.45 10.79 -18.50
C LYS A 189 6.81 10.81 -17.12
N VAL A 190 6.07 11.88 -16.77
CA VAL A 190 5.37 11.98 -15.48
C VAL A 190 4.35 10.84 -15.31
N GLN A 191 3.62 10.51 -16.37
CA GLN A 191 2.58 9.49 -16.32
C GLN A 191 3.17 8.08 -16.15
N ILE A 192 4.29 7.78 -16.81
CA ILE A 192 5.04 6.53 -16.60
C ILE A 192 5.60 6.49 -15.17
N TYR A 193 6.24 7.55 -14.69
CA TYR A 193 6.74 7.63 -13.31
C TYR A 193 5.63 7.39 -12.29
N THR A 194 4.50 8.08 -12.42
CA THR A 194 3.31 7.91 -11.55
C THR A 194 2.80 6.48 -11.55
N ALA A 195 2.78 5.84 -12.73
CA ALA A 195 2.30 4.47 -12.85
C ALA A 195 3.32 3.45 -12.27
N VAL A 196 4.63 3.73 -12.32
CA VAL A 196 5.65 2.93 -11.62
C VAL A 196 5.43 2.98 -10.11
N LEU A 197 5.21 4.17 -9.54
CA LEU A 197 4.92 4.31 -8.11
C LEU A 197 3.66 3.53 -7.69
N LYS A 198 2.62 3.49 -8.54
CA LYS A 198 1.38 2.75 -8.29
C LYS A 198 1.50 1.24 -8.48
N ALA A 199 2.14 0.80 -9.56
CA ALA A 199 2.15 -0.60 -9.97
C ALA A 199 3.27 -1.39 -9.30
N TYR A 200 4.48 -0.84 -9.32
CA TYR A 200 5.67 -1.49 -8.75
C TYR A 200 5.79 -1.23 -7.26
N SER A 201 5.87 0.05 -6.86
CA SER A 201 6.08 0.38 -5.45
C SER A 201 4.84 0.18 -4.58
N GLN A 202 3.66 0.04 -5.19
CA GLN A 202 2.37 -0.10 -4.51
C GLN A 202 2.16 1.04 -3.49
N TYR A 203 2.57 2.24 -3.85
CA TYR A 203 2.41 3.43 -3.03
C TYR A 203 0.96 3.87 -2.99
N ASP A 204 0.52 4.35 -1.83
CA ASP A 204 -0.76 5.02 -1.70
C ASP A 204 -0.72 6.44 -2.30
N LEU A 205 -1.87 7.12 -2.32
CA LEU A 205 -1.97 8.45 -2.92
C LEU A 205 -1.06 9.48 -2.24
N ASP A 206 -0.79 9.29 -0.95
CA ASP A 206 0.04 10.20 -0.16
C ASP A 206 1.51 10.08 -0.58
N LEU A 207 2.03 8.86 -0.63
CA LEU A 207 3.40 8.58 -1.09
C LEU A 207 3.59 8.97 -2.56
N ILE A 208 2.58 8.73 -3.42
CA ILE A 208 2.63 9.18 -4.82
C ILE A 208 2.66 10.71 -4.88
N SER A 209 1.83 11.39 -4.09
CA SER A 209 1.81 12.86 -4.02
C SER A 209 3.16 13.41 -3.59
N TYR A 210 3.80 12.81 -2.58
CA TYR A 210 5.12 13.22 -2.12
C TYR A 210 6.20 12.99 -3.18
N ASN A 211 6.20 11.84 -3.85
CA ASN A 211 7.16 11.56 -4.91
C ASN A 211 6.95 12.46 -6.14
N LEU A 212 5.71 12.86 -6.44
CA LEU A 212 5.43 13.85 -7.48
C LEU A 212 5.84 15.27 -7.06
N LEU A 213 5.72 15.63 -5.79
CA LEU A 213 6.26 16.89 -5.26
C LEU A 213 7.77 16.95 -5.49
N LYS A 214 8.51 15.89 -5.14
CA LYS A 214 9.95 15.78 -5.42
C LYS A 214 10.27 15.82 -6.92
N TYR A 215 9.44 15.18 -7.75
CA TYR A 215 9.62 15.19 -9.20
C TYR A 215 9.52 16.61 -9.78
N PHE A 216 8.51 17.38 -9.38
CA PHE A 216 8.31 18.75 -9.88
C PHE A 216 9.19 19.79 -9.17
N TYR A 217 9.61 19.50 -7.95
CA TYR A 217 10.45 20.37 -7.14
C TYR A 217 11.62 19.56 -6.53
N PRO A 218 12.67 19.24 -7.33
CA PRO A 218 13.79 18.42 -6.86
C PRO A 218 14.50 18.99 -5.62
N GLU A 219 14.58 20.32 -5.53
CA GLU A 219 15.15 21.09 -4.41
C GLU A 219 14.30 21.05 -3.12
N TRP A 220 13.17 20.33 -3.11
CA TRP A 220 12.26 20.28 -1.97
C TRP A 220 12.91 19.68 -0.71
N GLN A 221 13.75 18.66 -0.89
CA GLN A 221 14.41 17.98 0.22
C GLN A 221 15.46 18.88 0.90
N ASP A 222 16.20 19.68 0.12
CA ASP A 222 17.24 20.60 0.59
C ASP A 222 16.73 21.64 1.60
N GLY A 223 15.44 21.95 1.60
CA GLY A 223 14.85 22.91 2.54
C GLY A 223 15.36 24.34 2.41
N LYS A 224 15.92 24.69 1.24
CA LYS A 224 16.34 26.05 0.89
C LYS A 224 15.15 27.00 0.89
N GLU A 225 15.36 28.20 1.42
CA GLU A 225 14.33 29.23 1.59
C GLU A 225 13.61 29.57 0.28
N GLU A 226 14.34 29.67 -0.84
CA GLU A 226 13.79 29.95 -2.16
C GLU A 226 12.81 28.86 -2.64
N ALA A 227 13.18 27.59 -2.46
CA ALA A 227 12.33 26.46 -2.82
C ALA A 227 11.05 26.44 -2.00
N LEU A 228 11.17 26.66 -0.67
CA LEU A 228 10.01 26.74 0.23
C LEU A 228 9.08 27.90 -0.17
N ASN A 229 9.63 29.08 -0.47
CA ASN A 229 8.87 30.26 -0.88
C ASN A 229 8.11 30.01 -2.19
N ARG A 230 8.77 29.37 -3.17
CA ARG A 230 8.19 29.06 -4.48
C ARG A 230 6.99 28.12 -4.37
N VAL A 231 7.10 27.07 -3.55
CA VAL A 231 6.01 26.11 -3.31
C VAL A 231 4.91 26.75 -2.47
N ALA A 232 5.26 27.50 -1.41
CA ALA A 232 4.30 28.14 -0.51
C ALA A 232 3.37 29.12 -1.25
N ARG A 233 3.94 30.00 -2.10
CA ARG A 233 3.17 30.97 -2.89
C ARG A 233 2.17 30.33 -3.86
N ASN A 234 2.43 29.09 -4.29
CA ASN A 234 1.63 28.38 -5.29
C ASN A 234 0.98 27.10 -4.75
N VAL A 235 0.88 26.95 -3.43
CA VAL A 235 0.59 25.65 -2.79
C VAL A 235 -0.71 25.00 -3.29
N VAL A 236 -1.75 25.80 -3.52
CA VAL A 236 -3.04 25.32 -4.07
C VAL A 236 -2.86 24.77 -5.49
N ASN A 237 -2.10 25.47 -6.33
CA ASN A 237 -1.81 25.04 -7.71
C ASN A 237 -0.92 23.80 -7.74
N VAL A 238 0.10 23.73 -6.89
CA VAL A 238 0.97 22.56 -6.74
C VAL A 238 0.14 21.32 -6.40
N ARG A 239 -0.66 21.41 -5.33
CA ARG A 239 -1.53 20.32 -4.89
C ARG A 239 -2.51 19.89 -5.98
N THR A 240 -3.17 20.85 -6.63
CA THR A 240 -4.14 20.58 -7.70
C THR A 240 -3.47 19.90 -8.91
N THR A 241 -2.26 20.32 -9.26
CA THR A 241 -1.49 19.75 -10.38
C THR A 241 -1.11 18.30 -10.07
N ILE A 242 -0.56 18.03 -8.89
CA ILE A 242 -0.22 16.67 -8.45
C ILE A 242 -1.47 15.78 -8.46
N GLN A 243 -2.61 16.25 -7.94
CA GLN A 243 -3.87 15.52 -7.96
C GLN A 243 -4.37 15.21 -9.39
N LYS A 244 -4.24 16.16 -10.32
CA LYS A 244 -4.59 15.95 -11.73
C LYS A 244 -3.72 14.87 -12.37
N GLN A 245 -2.40 14.90 -12.13
CA GLN A 245 -1.47 13.89 -12.64
C GLN A 245 -1.81 12.48 -12.13
N MET A 246 -2.15 12.36 -10.84
CA MET A 246 -2.55 11.09 -10.23
C MET A 246 -3.87 10.53 -10.78
N LYS A 247 -4.82 11.40 -11.14
CA LYS A 247 -6.15 11.04 -11.66
C LYS A 247 -6.23 10.99 -13.19
N HIS A 248 -5.10 11.12 -13.86
CA HIS A 248 -5.05 11.23 -15.31
C HIS A 248 -5.62 9.97 -16.01
N PRO A 249 -6.38 10.09 -17.12
CA PRO A 249 -7.06 8.95 -17.75
C PRO A 249 -6.13 7.82 -18.24
N LEU A 250 -4.86 8.10 -18.52
CA LEU A 250 -3.89 7.08 -18.92
C LEU A 250 -3.49 6.14 -17.78
N GLN A 251 -3.62 6.59 -16.54
CA GLN A 251 -3.08 5.90 -15.37
C GLN A 251 -3.62 4.48 -15.25
N GLU A 252 -4.92 4.28 -15.50
CA GLU A 252 -5.51 2.94 -15.40
C GLU A 252 -4.88 1.96 -16.41
N LYS A 253 -4.61 2.42 -17.64
CA LYS A 253 -4.00 1.59 -18.68
C LYS A 253 -2.53 1.32 -18.41
N LEU A 254 -1.78 2.36 -18.05
CA LEU A 254 -0.36 2.27 -17.72
C LEU A 254 -0.15 1.28 -16.56
N VAL A 255 -0.89 1.47 -15.46
CA VAL A 255 -0.81 0.57 -14.29
C VAL A 255 -1.18 -0.86 -14.66
N ARG A 256 -2.22 -1.07 -15.48
CA ARG A 256 -2.61 -2.42 -15.91
C ARG A 256 -1.51 -3.11 -16.72
N GLN A 257 -0.84 -2.40 -17.62
CA GLN A 257 0.28 -2.96 -18.39
C GLN A 257 1.49 -3.24 -17.51
N MET A 258 1.86 -2.30 -16.66
CA MET A 258 2.99 -2.47 -15.72
C MET A 258 2.79 -3.65 -14.78
N LYS A 259 1.56 -3.86 -14.29
CA LYS A 259 1.25 -5.00 -13.41
C LYS A 259 1.57 -6.36 -14.03
N LYS A 260 1.51 -6.52 -15.35
CA LYS A 260 1.80 -7.79 -16.04
C LYS A 260 3.26 -8.23 -15.92
N ILE A 261 4.17 -7.27 -15.86
CA ILE A 261 5.62 -7.51 -15.77
C ILE A 261 6.20 -7.19 -14.40
N ASN A 262 5.35 -6.74 -13.46
CA ASN A 262 5.78 -6.32 -12.14
C ASN A 262 6.48 -7.42 -11.33
N ILE A 263 6.09 -8.68 -11.57
CA ILE A 263 6.71 -9.83 -10.93
C ILE A 263 8.21 -9.94 -11.25
N LEU A 264 8.64 -9.55 -12.45
CA LEU A 264 10.05 -9.60 -12.86
C LEU A 264 10.89 -8.67 -11.97
N PHE A 265 10.47 -7.41 -11.84
CA PHE A 265 11.14 -6.43 -11.00
C PHE A 265 11.09 -6.78 -9.51
N THR A 266 9.97 -7.38 -9.07
CA THR A 266 9.80 -7.82 -7.69
C THR A 266 10.77 -8.95 -7.34
N VAL A 267 10.88 -9.97 -8.20
CA VAL A 267 11.82 -11.08 -8.03
C VAL A 267 13.26 -10.58 -8.11
N LEU A 268 13.57 -9.66 -9.04
CA LEU A 268 14.90 -9.06 -9.13
C LEU A 268 15.28 -8.31 -7.84
N ASN A 269 14.37 -7.54 -7.25
CA ASN A 269 14.59 -6.87 -5.97
C ASN A 269 14.78 -7.85 -4.81
N ASP A 270 13.99 -8.93 -4.77
CA ASP A 270 14.13 -9.97 -3.74
C ASP A 270 15.47 -10.71 -3.85
N TRP A 271 15.96 -10.93 -5.07
CA TRP A 271 17.27 -11.49 -5.35
C TRP A 271 18.38 -10.52 -4.91
N LEU A 272 18.31 -9.24 -5.31
CA LEU A 272 19.28 -8.21 -4.93
C LEU A 272 19.43 -8.03 -3.42
N LYS A 273 18.34 -8.21 -2.66
CA LYS A 273 18.41 -8.13 -1.19
C LYS A 273 19.24 -9.24 -0.55
N LYS A 274 19.39 -10.38 -1.23
CA LYS A 274 20.09 -11.57 -0.73
C LYS A 274 21.43 -11.81 -1.39
N ALA A 275 21.64 -11.29 -2.59
CA ALA A 275 22.92 -11.41 -3.28
C ALA A 275 24.02 -10.69 -2.50
N ASP A 276 25.10 -11.41 -2.23
CA ASP A 276 26.31 -10.90 -1.60
C ASP A 276 27.14 -10.09 -2.62
N ASP A 277 27.48 -10.71 -3.76
CA ASP A 277 28.06 -10.02 -4.92
C ASP A 277 27.15 -10.18 -6.14
N PRO A 278 26.16 -9.27 -6.31
CA PRO A 278 25.27 -9.33 -7.45
C PRO A 278 26.04 -9.14 -8.76
N MET A 279 27.13 -8.35 -8.80
CA MET A 279 27.85 -8.05 -10.03
C MET A 279 28.62 -9.27 -10.54
N ALA A 280 29.29 -10.02 -9.65
CA ALA A 280 29.91 -11.29 -10.01
C ALA A 280 28.87 -12.32 -10.50
N THR A 281 27.70 -12.37 -9.85
CA THR A 281 26.62 -13.26 -10.27
C THR A 281 26.09 -12.89 -11.67
N LEU A 282 26.01 -11.60 -12.00
CA LEU A 282 25.62 -11.15 -13.34
C LEU A 282 26.60 -11.60 -14.42
N GLN A 283 27.89 -11.76 -14.11
CA GLN A 283 28.88 -12.25 -15.07
C GLN A 283 28.73 -13.75 -15.37
N SER A 284 27.94 -14.48 -14.56
CA SER A 284 27.72 -15.91 -14.68
C SER A 284 26.23 -16.24 -14.97
N PRO A 285 25.79 -16.28 -16.24
CA PRO A 285 24.38 -16.49 -16.58
C PRO A 285 23.72 -17.73 -15.98
N ASN A 286 24.47 -18.83 -15.85
CA ASN A 286 23.96 -20.06 -15.24
C ASN A 286 23.70 -19.89 -13.73
N GLN A 287 24.61 -19.22 -13.03
CA GLN A 287 24.46 -18.91 -11.60
C GLN A 287 23.30 -17.92 -11.37
N LEU A 288 23.12 -16.95 -12.28
CA LEU A 288 21.95 -16.07 -12.25
C LEU A 288 20.65 -16.85 -12.39
N ILE A 289 20.56 -17.80 -13.33
CA ILE A 289 19.35 -18.61 -13.54
C ILE A 289 18.97 -19.38 -12.27
N GLU A 290 19.93 -20.08 -11.66
CA GLU A 290 19.70 -20.89 -10.46
C GLU A 290 19.22 -20.04 -9.28
N THR A 291 19.91 -18.92 -9.01
CA THR A 291 19.58 -18.03 -7.89
C THR A 291 18.24 -17.29 -8.09
N ILE A 292 17.86 -16.96 -9.34
CA ILE A 292 16.55 -16.39 -9.67
C ILE A 292 15.44 -17.44 -9.53
N GLU A 293 15.67 -18.69 -9.96
CA GLU A 293 14.71 -19.78 -9.77
C GLU A 293 14.44 -20.01 -8.28
N GLU A 294 15.50 -20.08 -7.47
CA GLU A 294 15.37 -20.24 -6.03
C GLU A 294 14.59 -19.06 -5.42
N THR A 295 14.95 -17.83 -5.76
CA THR A 295 14.28 -16.61 -5.29
C THR A 295 12.79 -16.61 -5.65
N THR A 296 12.45 -17.02 -6.88
CA THR A 296 11.07 -17.13 -7.36
C THR A 296 10.27 -18.15 -6.55
N ASN A 297 10.85 -19.32 -6.30
CA ASN A 297 10.20 -20.37 -5.51
C ASN A 297 10.00 -19.94 -4.04
N GLN A 298 10.99 -19.26 -3.46
CA GLN A 298 10.85 -18.68 -2.12
C GLN A 298 9.74 -17.61 -2.08
N ARG A 299 9.63 -16.75 -3.10
CA ARG A 299 8.56 -15.76 -3.23
C ARG A 299 7.18 -16.41 -3.30
N TYR A 300 7.02 -17.48 -4.07
CA TYR A 300 5.75 -18.23 -4.09
C TYR A 300 5.36 -18.76 -2.72
N LYS A 301 6.32 -19.31 -1.94
CA LYS A 301 6.08 -19.76 -0.56
C LYS A 301 5.64 -18.60 0.33
N GLN A 302 6.32 -17.46 0.26
CA GLN A 302 5.99 -16.27 1.05
C GLN A 302 4.60 -15.72 0.71
N VAL A 303 4.27 -15.61 -0.58
CA VAL A 303 2.94 -15.14 -1.00
C VAL A 303 1.84 -16.12 -0.58
N LYS A 304 2.08 -17.44 -0.60
CA LYS A 304 1.12 -18.43 -0.09
C LYS A 304 0.86 -18.24 1.41
N VAL A 305 1.89 -18.00 2.22
CA VAL A 305 1.76 -17.71 3.66
C VAL A 305 1.01 -16.40 3.87
N LYS A 306 1.39 -15.33 3.16
CA LYS A 306 0.73 -14.03 3.22
C LYS A 306 -0.74 -14.14 2.84
N LEU A 307 -1.06 -14.85 1.76
CA LEU A 307 -2.43 -15.07 1.29
C LEU A 307 -3.28 -15.77 2.34
N ARG A 308 -2.77 -16.84 2.96
CA ARG A 308 -3.47 -17.53 4.06
C ARG A 308 -3.74 -16.60 5.23
N ARG A 309 -2.72 -15.87 5.68
CA ARG A 309 -2.83 -14.92 6.81
C ARG A 309 -3.81 -13.79 6.52
N THR A 310 -3.75 -13.18 5.33
CA THR A 310 -4.66 -12.12 4.90
C THR A 310 -6.10 -12.63 4.78
N SER A 311 -6.29 -13.81 4.16
CA SER A 311 -7.62 -14.41 4.01
C SER A 311 -8.24 -14.74 5.37
N LEU A 312 -7.48 -15.38 6.28
CA LEU A 312 -7.94 -15.69 7.63
C LEU A 312 -8.30 -14.43 8.41
N ARG A 313 -7.46 -13.38 8.36
CA ARG A 313 -7.75 -12.09 9.00
C ARG A 313 -9.03 -11.46 8.47
N SER A 314 -9.24 -11.45 7.16
CA SER A 314 -10.47 -10.93 6.55
C SER A 314 -11.70 -11.74 6.95
N ILE A 315 -11.59 -13.08 7.02
CA ILE A 315 -12.67 -13.96 7.49
C ILE A 315 -13.04 -13.63 8.94
N ILE A 316 -12.05 -13.56 9.84
CA ILE A 316 -12.26 -13.23 11.26
C ILE A 316 -12.90 -11.85 11.41
N TYR A 317 -12.38 -10.84 10.72
CA TYR A 317 -12.92 -9.49 10.78
C TYR A 317 -14.38 -9.43 10.33
N LEU A 318 -14.68 -9.97 9.15
CA LEU A 318 -16.05 -9.97 8.62
C LEU A 318 -17.01 -10.78 9.48
N PHE A 319 -16.55 -11.91 10.03
CA PHE A 319 -17.32 -12.71 10.97
C PHE A 319 -17.66 -11.90 12.22
N ILE A 320 -16.67 -11.29 12.88
CA ILE A 320 -16.88 -10.47 14.09
C ILE A 320 -17.83 -9.31 13.81
N THR A 321 -17.60 -8.56 12.73
CA THR A 321 -18.47 -7.43 12.37
C THR A 321 -19.89 -7.89 12.06
N LYS A 322 -20.06 -9.03 11.41
CA LYS A 322 -21.39 -9.59 11.13
C LYS A 322 -22.09 -10.05 12.40
N MET A 323 -21.39 -10.75 13.30
CA MET A 323 -21.95 -11.19 14.58
C MET A 323 -22.38 -10.01 15.43
N LEU A 324 -21.56 -8.96 15.49
CA LEU A 324 -21.89 -7.74 16.20
C LEU A 324 -23.16 -7.08 15.65
N LEU A 325 -23.29 -6.96 14.32
CA LEU A 325 -24.50 -6.41 13.70
C LEU A 325 -25.71 -7.32 13.88
N ALA A 326 -25.52 -8.64 13.87
CA ALA A 326 -26.58 -9.58 14.17
C ALA A 326 -27.10 -9.40 15.61
N ILE A 327 -26.21 -9.22 16.59
CA ILE A 327 -26.59 -9.00 18.00
C ILE A 327 -27.24 -7.63 18.21
N ILE A 328 -26.72 -6.58 17.57
CA ILE A 328 -27.18 -5.19 17.80
C ILE A 328 -28.43 -4.86 16.99
N LEU A 329 -28.59 -5.40 15.79
CA LEU A 329 -29.66 -5.03 14.86
C LEU A 329 -30.62 -6.18 14.58
N GLU A 330 -30.11 -7.31 14.08
CA GLU A 330 -30.97 -8.41 13.61
C GLU A 330 -31.73 -9.08 14.75
N PHE A 331 -31.05 -9.40 15.85
CA PHE A 331 -31.67 -10.08 17.00
C PHE A 331 -32.75 -9.23 17.68
N PRO A 332 -32.53 -7.93 17.99
CA PRO A 332 -33.59 -7.09 18.51
C PRO A 332 -34.75 -6.91 17.53
N TYR A 333 -34.46 -6.81 16.23
CA TYR A 333 -35.50 -6.69 15.21
C TYR A 333 -36.39 -7.96 15.16
N ASP A 334 -35.77 -9.13 15.10
CA ASP A 334 -36.50 -10.40 15.03
C ASP A 334 -37.26 -10.69 16.33
N TYR A 335 -36.65 -10.40 17.48
CA TYR A 335 -37.24 -10.68 18.78
C TYR A 335 -38.35 -9.67 19.16
N PHE A 336 -38.08 -8.36 19.05
CA PHE A 336 -39.03 -7.33 19.52
C PHE A 336 -40.05 -6.91 18.47
N ILE A 337 -39.72 -6.93 17.17
CA ILE A 337 -40.61 -6.44 16.10
C ILE A 337 -41.35 -7.59 15.41
N LEU A 338 -40.65 -8.67 15.06
CA LEU A 338 -41.27 -9.82 14.39
C LEU A 338 -41.86 -10.86 15.36
N GLY A 339 -41.41 -10.86 16.62
CA GLY A 339 -41.93 -11.73 17.68
C GLY A 339 -41.55 -13.21 17.54
N HIS A 340 -40.69 -13.57 16.59
CA HIS A 340 -40.22 -14.94 16.39
C HIS A 340 -38.81 -14.96 15.79
N LEU A 341 -38.02 -15.96 16.17
CA LEU A 341 -36.65 -16.15 15.66
C LEU A 341 -36.65 -17.21 14.56
N ASN A 342 -36.33 -16.81 13.34
CA ASN A 342 -36.14 -17.74 12.23
C ASN A 342 -34.70 -18.26 12.23
N TYR A 343 -34.49 -19.45 12.80
CA TYR A 343 -33.17 -20.06 12.96
C TYR A 343 -32.46 -20.37 11.63
N VAL A 344 -33.22 -20.68 10.56
CA VAL A 344 -32.65 -20.98 9.23
C VAL A 344 -31.98 -19.73 8.62
N PRO A 345 -32.66 -18.58 8.48
CA PRO A 345 -32.02 -17.31 8.11
C PRO A 345 -30.80 -16.97 8.97
N LEU A 346 -30.92 -17.10 10.30
CA LEU A 346 -29.83 -16.78 11.22
C LEU A 346 -28.60 -17.66 10.93
N ALA A 347 -28.78 -18.98 10.79
CA ALA A 347 -27.70 -19.91 10.50
C ALA A 347 -27.03 -19.64 9.14
N ILE A 348 -27.83 -19.43 8.08
CA ILE A 348 -27.31 -19.10 6.74
C ILE A 348 -26.50 -17.80 6.81
N ASN A 349 -27.02 -16.78 7.48
CA ASN A 349 -26.40 -15.46 7.58
C ASN A 349 -25.08 -15.47 8.38
N VAL A 350 -24.93 -16.40 9.34
CA VAL A 350 -23.70 -16.59 10.12
C VAL A 350 -22.64 -17.37 9.34
N VAL A 351 -23.04 -18.44 8.63
CA VAL A 351 -22.11 -19.42 8.04
C VAL A 351 -21.71 -19.08 6.61
N PHE A 352 -22.63 -18.53 5.80
CA PHE A 352 -22.45 -18.40 4.36
C PHE A 352 -21.24 -17.54 3.98
N HIS A 353 -21.07 -16.37 4.60
CA HIS A 353 -20.02 -15.41 4.27
C HIS A 353 -18.60 -15.93 4.59
N PRO A 354 -18.32 -16.46 5.81
CA PRO A 354 -17.04 -17.12 6.09
C PRO A 354 -16.75 -18.30 5.15
N LEU A 355 -17.77 -19.14 4.87
CA LEU A 355 -17.62 -20.30 3.99
C LEU A 355 -17.26 -19.88 2.56
N LEU A 356 -17.94 -18.85 2.03
CA LEU A 356 -17.67 -18.31 0.70
C LEU A 356 -16.22 -17.82 0.59
N LEU A 357 -15.72 -17.07 1.58
CA LEU A 357 -14.31 -16.64 1.58
C LEU A 357 -13.34 -17.80 1.69
N PHE A 358 -13.65 -18.80 2.50
CA PHE A 358 -12.83 -20.00 2.62
C PHE A 358 -12.71 -20.74 1.29
N VAL A 359 -13.84 -20.94 0.59
CA VAL A 359 -13.87 -21.55 -0.75
C VAL A 359 -13.07 -20.72 -1.75
N ILE A 360 -13.23 -19.40 -1.76
CA ILE A 360 -12.46 -18.51 -2.66
C ILE A 360 -10.97 -18.62 -2.37
N ALA A 361 -10.56 -18.67 -1.10
CA ALA A 361 -9.16 -18.79 -0.70
C ALA A 361 -8.56 -20.14 -1.12
N LEU A 362 -9.32 -21.24 -1.03
CA LEU A 362 -8.89 -22.57 -1.50
C LEU A 362 -8.77 -22.64 -3.02
N ALA A 363 -9.61 -21.92 -3.76
CA ALA A 363 -9.58 -21.91 -5.23
C ALA A 363 -8.34 -21.21 -5.81
N VAL A 364 -7.53 -20.53 -4.99
CA VAL A 364 -6.32 -19.84 -5.44
C VAL A 364 -5.17 -20.81 -5.65
N HIS A 365 -4.78 -21.01 -6.91
CA HIS A 365 -3.68 -21.89 -7.31
C HIS A 365 -2.34 -21.13 -7.39
N VAL A 366 -1.26 -21.82 -7.05
CA VAL A 366 0.13 -21.33 -7.21
C VAL A 366 0.55 -21.43 -8.68
N PRO A 367 1.38 -20.51 -9.21
CA PRO A 367 1.83 -20.55 -10.61
C PRO A 367 2.57 -21.85 -10.97
N ALA A 368 2.48 -22.25 -12.25
CA ALA A 368 3.10 -23.47 -12.78
C ALA A 368 4.60 -23.28 -13.11
N LYS A 369 5.36 -24.37 -13.31
CA LYS A 369 6.78 -24.33 -13.70
C LYS A 369 7.06 -23.48 -14.94
N GLU A 370 6.15 -23.49 -15.91
CA GLU A 370 6.22 -22.63 -17.12
C GLU A 370 6.29 -21.13 -16.79
N ASN A 371 5.60 -20.70 -15.73
CA ASN A 371 5.63 -19.30 -15.28
C ASN A 371 7.01 -18.92 -14.75
N THR A 372 7.66 -19.82 -14.02
CA THR A 372 9.03 -19.61 -13.50
C THR A 372 10.03 -19.45 -14.64
N GLN A 373 9.94 -20.28 -15.68
CA GLN A 373 10.81 -20.14 -16.86
C GLN A 373 10.63 -18.77 -17.56
N LYS A 374 9.39 -18.29 -17.71
CA LYS A 374 9.14 -16.95 -18.26
C LYS A 374 9.67 -15.81 -17.38
N ILE A 375 9.65 -15.99 -16.06
CA ILE A 375 10.27 -15.02 -15.14
C ILE A 375 11.78 -14.98 -15.35
N ILE A 376 12.44 -16.14 -15.45
CA ILE A 376 13.87 -16.24 -15.70
C ILE A 376 14.23 -15.57 -17.04
N GLU A 377 13.53 -15.92 -18.12
CA GLU A 377 13.72 -15.30 -19.44
C GLU A 377 13.56 -13.77 -19.39
N GLY A 378 12.50 -13.29 -18.73
CA GLY A 378 12.23 -11.86 -18.59
C GLY A 378 13.29 -11.13 -17.76
N ILE A 379 13.82 -11.73 -16.70
CA ILE A 379 14.90 -11.13 -15.90
C ILE A 379 16.22 -11.11 -16.67
N LYS A 380 16.53 -12.14 -17.46
CA LYS A 380 17.71 -12.12 -18.36
C LYS A 380 17.62 -10.95 -19.35
N ASP A 381 16.43 -10.74 -19.94
CA ASP A 381 16.17 -9.60 -20.83
C ASP A 381 16.37 -8.24 -20.10
N LEU A 382 15.90 -8.11 -18.86
CA LEU A 382 16.08 -6.89 -18.07
C LEU A 382 17.56 -6.58 -17.75
N VAL A 383 18.38 -7.61 -17.54
CA VAL A 383 19.71 -7.48 -16.96
C VAL A 383 20.83 -7.47 -17.99
N TYR A 384 20.68 -8.19 -19.10
CA TYR A 384 21.70 -8.28 -20.15
C TYR A 384 21.39 -7.41 -21.37
N GLY A 385 20.22 -6.79 -21.41
CA GLY A 385 19.73 -6.15 -22.63
C GLY A 385 19.38 -7.18 -23.70
N TYR A 386 18.58 -6.76 -24.68
CA TYR A 386 18.06 -7.64 -25.71
C TYR A 386 18.41 -7.08 -27.08
N GLU A 387 19.19 -7.84 -27.86
CA GLU A 387 19.38 -7.64 -29.29
C GLU A 387 18.14 -8.16 -30.05
N GLY A 388 17.04 -7.40 -30.04
CA GLY A 388 15.83 -7.79 -30.77
C GLY A 388 14.54 -7.09 -30.34
N LYS A 389 14.26 -5.95 -30.98
CA LYS A 389 12.95 -5.31 -31.16
C LYS A 389 11.71 -5.88 -30.41
N ASP A 390 11.11 -4.95 -29.67
CA ASP A 390 9.65 -4.73 -29.60
C ASP A 390 8.80 -5.60 -28.66
N VAL A 391 8.96 -5.42 -27.35
CA VAL A 391 7.75 -5.29 -26.50
C VAL A 391 7.53 -3.81 -26.21
N ILE A 392 7.29 -3.04 -27.27
CA ILE A 392 6.72 -1.71 -27.16
C ILE A 392 5.26 -1.90 -26.76
N TYR A 393 4.93 -1.65 -25.50
CA TYR A 393 3.55 -1.62 -25.04
C TYR A 393 2.86 -0.40 -25.65
N ARG A 394 2.23 -0.59 -26.81
CA ARG A 394 1.46 0.43 -27.51
C ARG A 394 0.14 0.65 -26.78
N ILE A 395 0.10 1.69 -25.96
CA ILE A 395 -1.12 2.06 -25.24
C ILE A 395 -1.97 2.94 -26.16
N ARG A 396 -2.99 2.35 -26.78
CA ARG A 396 -4.01 3.12 -27.52
C ARG A 396 -4.94 3.83 -26.53
N PRO A 397 -5.30 5.11 -26.73
CA PRO A 397 -6.35 5.78 -25.96
C PRO A 397 -7.69 5.05 -26.12
N ASN A 398 -8.64 5.28 -25.19
CA ASN A 398 -9.94 4.62 -25.29
C ASN A 398 -10.57 5.01 -26.63
N ILE A 399 -10.86 4.02 -27.48
CA ILE A 399 -11.66 4.26 -28.68
C ILE A 399 -12.98 4.82 -28.17
N ALA A 400 -13.35 6.02 -28.61
CA ALA A 400 -14.66 6.59 -28.33
C ALA A 400 -15.68 5.64 -28.96
N ARG A 401 -16.31 4.80 -28.13
CA ARG A 401 -17.35 3.88 -28.56
C ARG A 401 -18.55 4.71 -28.98
N GLY A 402 -19.16 4.38 -30.12
CA GLY A 402 -20.38 5.02 -30.58
C GLY A 402 -21.48 4.96 -29.52
N TRP A 403 -22.35 5.96 -29.50
CA TRP A 403 -23.41 6.10 -28.49
C TRP A 403 -24.29 4.85 -28.38
N PHE A 404 -24.64 4.21 -29.50
CA PHE A 404 -25.44 2.98 -29.55
C PHE A 404 -24.78 1.81 -28.82
N LEU A 405 -23.49 1.53 -29.08
CA LEU A 405 -22.77 0.45 -28.40
C LEU A 405 -22.66 0.70 -26.88
N ASN A 406 -22.44 1.95 -26.47
CA ASN A 406 -22.44 2.30 -25.05
C ASN A 406 -23.84 2.16 -24.42
N PHE A 407 -24.91 2.42 -25.16
CA PHE A 407 -26.28 2.16 -24.71
C PHE A 407 -26.52 0.66 -24.51
N VAL A 408 -26.22 -0.18 -25.51
CA VAL A 408 -26.38 -1.63 -25.44
C VAL A 408 -25.59 -2.22 -24.27
N PHE A 409 -24.32 -1.84 -24.07
CA PHE A 409 -23.54 -2.34 -22.93
C PHE A 409 -24.07 -1.90 -21.58
N ARG A 410 -24.63 -0.68 -21.46
CA ARG A 410 -25.29 -0.22 -20.23
C ARG A 410 -26.57 -1.00 -19.96
N LEU A 411 -27.35 -1.30 -20.99
CA LEU A 411 -28.56 -2.11 -20.88
C LEU A 411 -28.23 -3.54 -20.43
N LEU A 412 -27.24 -4.18 -21.07
CA LEU A 412 -26.77 -5.52 -20.66
C LEU A 412 -26.28 -5.53 -19.21
N TYR A 413 -25.54 -4.50 -18.80
CA TYR A 413 -25.09 -4.36 -17.42
C TYR A 413 -26.26 -4.17 -16.44
N LEU A 414 -27.28 -3.39 -16.81
CA LEU A 414 -28.48 -3.21 -16.00
C LEU A 414 -29.25 -4.53 -15.85
N VAL A 415 -29.39 -5.30 -16.92
CA VAL A 415 -30.01 -6.63 -16.88
C VAL A 415 -29.22 -7.55 -15.96
N ALA A 416 -27.89 -7.60 -16.09
CA ALA A 416 -27.04 -8.38 -15.19
C ALA A 416 -27.24 -7.98 -13.72
N PHE A 417 -27.29 -6.68 -13.44
CA PHE A 417 -27.54 -6.14 -12.10
C PHE A 417 -28.91 -6.58 -11.55
N LEU A 418 -29.98 -6.42 -12.34
CA LEU A 418 -31.34 -6.80 -11.92
C LEU A 418 -31.46 -8.31 -11.70
N VAL A 419 -30.90 -9.13 -12.59
CA VAL A 419 -30.93 -10.60 -12.45
C VAL A 419 -30.16 -11.04 -11.21
N THR A 420 -28.98 -10.47 -10.96
CA THR A 420 -28.14 -10.84 -9.81
C THR A 420 -28.75 -10.45 -8.47
N PHE A 421 -29.12 -9.18 -8.30
CA PHE A 421 -29.69 -8.71 -7.03
C PHE A 421 -31.15 -9.16 -6.85
N GLY A 422 -31.96 -9.13 -7.91
CA GLY A 422 -33.34 -9.62 -7.86
C GLY A 422 -33.39 -11.12 -7.56
N GLY A 423 -32.57 -11.92 -8.26
CA GLY A 423 -32.44 -13.35 -7.99
C GLY A 423 -31.99 -13.63 -6.56
N LEU A 424 -31.01 -12.88 -6.05
CA LEU A 424 -30.57 -12.99 -4.65
C LEU A 424 -31.70 -12.69 -3.66
N ILE A 425 -32.45 -11.61 -3.87
CA ILE A 425 -33.58 -11.23 -2.99
C ILE A 425 -34.66 -12.32 -3.00
N ILE A 426 -35.01 -12.85 -4.18
CA ILE A 426 -35.99 -13.95 -4.31
C ILE A 426 -35.51 -15.19 -3.56
N VAL A 427 -34.24 -15.58 -3.73
CA VAL A 427 -33.68 -16.74 -3.03
C VAL A 427 -33.71 -16.53 -1.51
N LEU A 428 -33.27 -15.37 -1.01
CA LEU A 428 -33.23 -15.10 0.42
C LEU A 428 -34.64 -15.03 1.05
N THR A 429 -35.59 -14.39 0.37
CA THR A 429 -36.99 -14.36 0.85
C THR A 429 -37.63 -15.73 0.85
N ALA A 430 -37.30 -16.60 -0.12
CA ALA A 430 -37.73 -18.00 -0.11
C ALA A 430 -37.16 -18.80 1.09
N PHE A 431 -35.98 -18.43 1.61
CA PHE A 431 -35.42 -18.98 2.86
C PHE A 431 -36.00 -18.34 4.14
N GLY A 432 -36.97 -17.43 4.03
CA GLY A 432 -37.63 -16.79 5.17
C GLY A 432 -36.89 -15.59 5.75
N PHE A 433 -35.94 -15.00 5.02
CA PHE A 433 -35.31 -13.75 5.46
C PHE A 433 -36.30 -12.59 5.44
N ASN A 434 -36.34 -11.82 6.52
CA ASN A 434 -37.02 -10.52 6.51
C ASN A 434 -36.22 -9.47 5.71
N TRP A 435 -36.83 -8.32 5.44
CA TRP A 435 -36.21 -7.28 4.60
C TRP A 435 -34.88 -6.76 5.18
N LEU A 436 -34.74 -6.67 6.52
CA LEU A 436 -33.52 -6.22 7.18
C LEU A 436 -32.40 -7.27 7.01
N GLY A 437 -32.74 -8.55 7.19
CA GLY A 437 -31.86 -9.68 6.94
C GLY A 437 -31.41 -9.76 5.48
N VAL A 438 -32.31 -9.57 4.51
CA VAL A 438 -31.98 -9.50 3.07
C VAL A 438 -30.98 -8.37 2.80
N LEU A 439 -31.24 -7.18 3.35
CA LEU A 439 -30.36 -6.02 3.19
C LEU A 439 -28.97 -6.29 3.75
N LEU A 440 -28.88 -6.74 5.01
CA LEU A 440 -27.60 -6.99 5.67
C LEU A 440 -26.84 -8.15 4.99
N PHE A 441 -27.53 -9.24 4.62
CA PHE A 441 -26.92 -10.34 3.89
C PHE A 441 -26.31 -9.87 2.56
N THR A 442 -27.05 -9.07 1.80
CA THR A 442 -26.62 -8.52 0.51
C THR A 442 -25.40 -7.62 0.67
N VAL A 443 -25.42 -6.72 1.67
CA VAL A 443 -24.27 -5.86 1.98
C VAL A 443 -23.02 -6.70 2.28
N PHE A 444 -23.13 -7.69 3.16
CA PHE A 444 -21.98 -8.55 3.47
C PHE A 444 -21.54 -9.42 2.30
N LEU A 445 -22.46 -9.90 1.46
CA LEU A 445 -22.14 -10.68 0.26
C LEU A 445 -21.29 -9.85 -0.71
N THR A 446 -21.67 -8.59 -0.92
CA THR A 446 -20.91 -7.68 -1.80
C THR A 446 -19.52 -7.39 -1.22
N LEU A 447 -19.40 -7.12 0.09
CA LEU A 447 -18.11 -6.93 0.77
C LEU A 447 -17.22 -8.17 0.64
N VAL A 448 -17.74 -9.35 1.00
CA VAL A 448 -17.05 -10.63 0.88
C VAL A 448 -16.58 -10.90 -0.54
N SER A 449 -17.43 -10.68 -1.53
CA SER A 449 -17.08 -10.89 -2.93
C SER A 449 -15.94 -9.98 -3.38
N PHE A 450 -15.95 -8.72 -2.93
CA PHE A 450 -14.86 -7.78 -3.18
C PHE A 450 -13.55 -8.21 -2.48
N PHE A 451 -13.61 -8.64 -1.22
CA PHE A 451 -12.44 -9.19 -0.52
C PHE A 451 -11.91 -10.46 -1.20
N GLY A 452 -12.78 -11.36 -1.64
CA GLY A 452 -12.41 -12.57 -2.37
C GLY A 452 -11.66 -12.27 -3.68
N LEU A 453 -12.08 -11.25 -4.42
CA LEU A 453 -11.31 -10.79 -5.58
C LEU A 453 -9.96 -10.18 -5.20
N ARG A 454 -9.89 -9.42 -4.10
CA ARG A 454 -8.62 -8.86 -3.62
C ARG A 454 -7.63 -9.97 -3.24
N VAL A 455 -8.11 -11.05 -2.60
CA VAL A 455 -7.32 -12.25 -2.30
C VAL A 455 -6.81 -12.92 -3.59
N ARG A 456 -7.69 -13.08 -4.60
CA ARG A 456 -7.32 -13.67 -5.89
C ARG A 456 -6.29 -12.83 -6.65
N GLN A 457 -6.37 -11.50 -6.54
CA GLN A 457 -5.43 -10.58 -7.18
C GLN A 457 -3.98 -10.81 -6.71
N LEU A 458 -3.76 -11.14 -5.44
CA LEU A 458 -2.42 -11.41 -4.91
C LEU A 458 -1.71 -12.57 -5.62
N ALA A 459 -2.46 -13.60 -6.04
CA ALA A 459 -1.91 -14.71 -6.82
C ALA A 459 -1.79 -14.37 -8.30
N LYS A 460 -2.73 -13.58 -8.84
CA LYS A 460 -2.63 -13.09 -10.23
C LYS A 460 -1.37 -12.24 -10.43
N ASP A 461 -0.96 -11.47 -9.43
CA ASP A 461 0.25 -10.65 -9.47
C ASP A 461 1.56 -11.49 -9.54
N LEU A 462 1.50 -12.82 -9.35
CA LEU A 462 2.64 -13.74 -9.53
C LEU A 462 2.75 -14.31 -10.95
N VAL A 463 1.75 -14.11 -11.80
CA VAL A 463 1.63 -14.78 -13.08
C VAL A 463 1.98 -13.82 -14.22
N VAL A 464 2.94 -14.21 -15.06
CA VAL A 464 3.32 -13.49 -16.28
C VAL A 464 2.39 -13.85 -17.44
N LEU A 465 1.93 -15.11 -17.49
CA LEU A 465 1.05 -15.64 -18.54
C LEU A 465 -0.43 -15.49 -18.17
N ASP A 466 -1.15 -14.57 -18.83
CA ASP A 466 -2.60 -14.55 -18.74
C ASP A 466 -3.15 -15.90 -19.28
N ARG A 467 -3.90 -16.64 -18.45
CA ARG A 467 -4.64 -17.83 -18.92
C ARG A 467 -5.72 -17.38 -19.90
N ARG A 468 -5.98 -18.20 -20.92
CA ARG A 468 -7.14 -18.00 -21.79
C ARG A 468 -8.42 -18.14 -20.95
N ASP A 469 -9.31 -17.16 -21.04
CA ASP A 469 -10.61 -17.23 -20.39
C ASP A 469 -11.45 -18.31 -21.06
N ASN A 470 -12.09 -19.17 -20.26
CA ASN A 470 -13.03 -20.16 -20.76
C ASN A 470 -14.44 -19.54 -20.80
N LEU A 471 -15.34 -20.02 -21.67
CA LEU A 471 -16.70 -19.46 -21.76
C LEU A 471 -17.43 -19.44 -20.41
N LEU A 472 -17.25 -20.47 -19.59
CA LEU A 472 -17.82 -20.54 -18.24
C LEU A 472 -17.31 -19.41 -17.32
N SER A 473 -16.01 -19.08 -17.38
CA SER A 473 -15.47 -18.01 -16.53
C SER A 473 -16.02 -16.64 -16.95
N VAL A 474 -16.20 -16.42 -18.25
CA VAL A 474 -16.82 -15.19 -18.77
C VAL A 474 -18.26 -15.03 -18.27
N THR A 475 -19.06 -16.11 -18.27
CA THR A 475 -20.44 -16.07 -17.77
C THR A 475 -20.49 -15.81 -16.26
N ILE A 476 -19.65 -16.48 -15.47
CA ILE A 476 -19.57 -16.25 -14.01
C ILE A 476 -19.16 -14.81 -13.74
N ASP A 477 -18.14 -14.29 -14.43
CA ASP A 477 -17.66 -12.92 -14.26
C ASP A 477 -18.75 -11.89 -14.61
N PHE A 478 -19.53 -12.14 -15.66
CA PHE A 478 -20.63 -11.24 -16.06
C PHE A 478 -21.64 -10.99 -14.92
N PHE A 479 -22.02 -12.03 -14.18
CA PHE A 479 -22.94 -11.92 -13.04
C PHE A 479 -22.23 -11.58 -11.72
N ALA A 480 -20.95 -11.88 -11.56
CA ALA A 480 -20.19 -11.51 -10.37
C ALA A 480 -19.83 -10.01 -10.33
N ILE A 481 -19.61 -9.37 -11.49
CA ILE A 481 -19.18 -7.97 -11.59
C ILE A 481 -20.12 -7.01 -10.83
N PRO A 482 -21.47 -7.06 -10.98
CA PRO A 482 -22.38 -6.21 -10.21
C PRO A 482 -22.17 -6.29 -8.69
N ILE A 483 -22.09 -7.50 -8.14
CA ILE A 483 -21.90 -7.77 -6.70
C ILE A 483 -20.56 -7.21 -6.23
N VAL A 484 -19.50 -7.52 -6.96
CA VAL A 484 -18.13 -7.06 -6.70
C VAL A 484 -18.04 -5.54 -6.74
N ARG A 485 -18.66 -4.90 -7.73
CA ARG A 485 -18.57 -3.46 -7.93
C ARG A 485 -19.30 -2.70 -6.83
N ALA A 486 -20.45 -3.21 -6.39
CA ALA A 486 -21.14 -2.73 -5.20
C ALA A 486 -20.25 -2.87 -3.96
N GLY A 487 -19.62 -4.02 -3.77
CA GLY A 487 -18.70 -4.27 -2.66
C GLY A 487 -17.49 -3.33 -2.66
N ARG A 488 -16.89 -3.08 -3.83
CA ARG A 488 -15.81 -2.10 -3.98
C ARG A 488 -16.29 -0.69 -3.62
N TRP A 489 -17.47 -0.30 -4.09
CA TRP A 489 -18.05 1.01 -3.79
C TRP A 489 -18.31 1.17 -2.30
N LEU A 490 -18.88 0.15 -1.64
CA LEU A 490 -19.07 0.14 -0.19
C LEU A 490 -17.74 0.23 0.54
N SER A 491 -16.78 -0.66 0.22
CA SER A 491 -15.48 -0.69 0.88
C SER A 491 -14.73 0.64 0.78
N VAL A 492 -14.71 1.30 -0.40
CA VAL A 492 -13.99 2.57 -0.62
C VAL A 492 -14.68 3.77 0.05
N ASN A 493 -16.00 3.79 0.12
CA ASN A 493 -16.73 4.92 0.71
C ASN A 493 -16.87 4.76 2.23
N PHE A 494 -17.15 3.56 2.73
CA PHE A 494 -17.24 3.27 4.17
C PHE A 494 -15.87 3.22 4.84
N SER A 495 -14.75 2.96 4.13
CA SER A 495 -13.40 3.07 4.70
C SER A 495 -13.04 4.50 5.15
N LYS A 496 -13.73 5.52 4.64
CA LYS A 496 -13.56 6.92 5.10
C LYS A 496 -14.22 7.16 6.46
N ILE A 497 -15.20 6.33 6.83
CA ILE A 497 -15.88 6.33 8.11
C ILE A 497 -15.43 5.07 8.85
N ASN A 498 -14.12 4.94 9.08
CA ASN A 498 -13.61 3.82 9.86
C ASN A 498 -13.91 4.09 11.34
N VAL A 499 -15.19 4.01 11.72
CA VAL A 499 -15.70 4.30 13.09
C VAL A 499 -14.89 3.53 14.11
N PHE A 500 -14.51 2.29 13.80
CA PHE A 500 -13.64 1.49 14.64
C PHE A 500 -12.26 2.14 14.85
N VAL A 501 -11.60 2.60 13.79
CA VAL A 501 -10.31 3.31 13.92
C VAL A 501 -10.46 4.64 14.63
N PHE A 502 -11.53 5.40 14.37
CA PHE A 502 -11.82 6.65 15.10
C PHE A 502 -12.01 6.41 16.60
N VAL A 503 -12.75 5.36 16.98
CA VAL A 503 -12.93 4.94 18.38
C VAL A 503 -11.58 4.54 18.99
N LEU A 504 -10.77 3.75 18.29
CA LEU A 504 -9.43 3.39 18.77
C LEU A 504 -8.55 4.64 18.96
N ASP A 505 -8.56 5.58 18.01
CA ASP A 505 -7.76 6.80 18.02
C ASP A 505 -8.13 7.73 19.18
N VAL A 506 -9.43 8.01 19.36
CA VAL A 506 -9.88 9.04 20.30
C VAL A 506 -10.15 8.48 21.69
N ILE A 507 -10.80 7.31 21.78
CA ILE A 507 -11.27 6.77 23.06
C ILE A 507 -10.18 5.92 23.73
N ILE A 508 -9.34 5.22 22.96
CA ILE A 508 -8.37 4.28 23.53
C ILE A 508 -6.94 4.83 23.45
N GLU A 509 -6.49 5.34 22.31
CA GLU A 509 -5.08 5.72 22.10
C GLU A 509 -4.64 6.86 23.02
N ALA A 510 -5.45 7.93 23.09
CA ALA A 510 -5.07 9.13 23.85
C ALA A 510 -4.95 8.87 25.37
N PRO A 511 -5.92 8.23 26.06
CA PRO A 511 -5.77 7.90 27.49
C PRO A 511 -4.65 6.90 27.75
N PHE A 512 -4.52 5.88 26.88
CA PHE A 512 -3.50 4.84 27.03
C PHE A 512 -2.08 5.41 26.95
N LYS A 513 -1.83 6.40 26.09
CA LYS A 513 -0.51 7.02 25.95
C LYS A 513 -0.12 7.88 27.15
N LEU A 514 -1.06 8.62 27.73
CA LEU A 514 -0.81 9.35 28.98
C LEU A 514 -0.39 8.42 30.11
N ILE A 515 -1.04 7.27 30.22
CA ILE A 515 -0.68 6.25 31.21
C ILE A 515 0.74 5.74 30.98
N ILE A 516 1.11 5.45 29.73
CA ILE A 516 2.45 4.98 29.37
C ILE A 516 3.53 6.00 29.75
N ASP A 517 3.31 7.28 29.44
CA ASP A 517 4.30 8.34 29.71
C ASP A 517 4.52 8.50 31.23
N VAL A 518 3.44 8.45 32.03
CA VAL A 518 3.53 8.46 33.51
C VAL A 518 4.32 7.27 34.06
N PHE A 519 4.12 6.07 33.50
CA PHE A 519 4.91 4.90 33.90
C PHE A 519 6.39 5.06 33.55
N GLU A 520 6.73 5.73 32.45
CA GLU A 520 8.13 5.98 32.09
C GLU A 520 8.81 6.90 33.10
N ASP A 521 8.19 8.03 33.41
CA ASP A 521 8.72 8.97 34.39
C ASP A 521 8.92 8.27 35.75
N TRP A 522 7.97 7.42 36.14
CA TRP A 522 8.10 6.57 37.32
C TRP A 522 9.28 5.60 37.25
N PHE A 523 9.47 4.89 36.14
CA PHE A 523 10.59 3.95 35.99
C PHE A 523 11.95 4.63 35.87
N ALA A 524 12.01 5.82 35.27
CA ALA A 524 13.21 6.64 35.22
C ALA A 524 13.61 7.08 36.63
N TYR A 525 12.64 7.63 37.38
CA TYR A 525 12.81 7.98 38.79
C TYR A 525 13.28 6.79 39.64
N MET A 526 12.64 5.62 39.50
CA MET A 526 13.06 4.41 40.22
C MET A 526 14.48 3.96 39.89
N ARG A 527 14.94 4.21 38.66
CA ARG A 527 16.29 3.86 38.23
C ARG A 527 17.33 4.82 38.84
N GLU A 528 17.04 6.11 38.79
CA GLU A 528 17.83 7.16 39.44
C GLU A 528 17.94 6.87 40.94
N LYS A 529 16.83 6.57 41.62
CA LYS A 529 16.83 6.19 43.05
C LYS A 529 17.58 4.89 43.34
N ARG A 530 17.62 3.96 42.40
CA ARG A 530 18.42 2.74 42.57
C ARG A 530 19.91 3.05 42.40
N GLU A 531 20.29 3.88 41.44
CA GLU A 531 21.68 4.30 41.23
C GLU A 531 22.21 5.06 42.45
N GLU A 532 21.40 5.96 43.03
CA GLU A 532 21.70 6.66 44.30
C GLU A 532 21.89 5.74 45.52
N ILE A 533 21.43 4.47 45.48
CA ILE A 533 21.60 3.50 46.59
C ILE A 533 22.94 2.76 46.49
N TYR A 534 23.53 2.69 45.29
CA TYR A 534 24.77 1.96 45.03
C TYR A 534 26.00 2.88 44.89
N ASP A 535 25.79 4.20 44.80
CA ASP A 535 26.79 5.26 45.04
C ASP A 535 26.82 5.65 46.53
#